data_AF-A0A953ITB4-F1
#
_entry.id   AF-A0A953ITB4-F1
#
_cell.length_a   1.000
_cell.length_b   1.000
_cell.length_c   1.000
_cell.angle_alpha   90.00
_cell.angle_beta   90.00
_cell.angle_gamma   90.00
#
_symmetry.space_group_name_H-M   'P 1'
#
loop_
_entity.id
_entity.type
_entity.pdbx_description
1 polymer ?
#
loop_
_entity_poly.entity_id
_entity_poly.type
_entity_poly.pdbx_seq_one_letter_code
_entity_poly.pdbx_strand_id
1 'polypeptide(L)'
;MNQQLPPLPNLVPETAPFTPEQRSWLNGFFAGLVSLDSAGLTPLTPEQNAALMGAPVAKGPLDDGDDGEAPWHDQTIAIADRMKLAEGRSVRRRMMAAMAQQDCGQCGYSCEDYSNKIFLKEEERLNLCVPGGKETARMLKDLHEELDKLPATAKAPAADAAAVPAPLSEIGRSRDNPATATFLSRTRLNKGASEKETWHLDFDLTESGLDYAPGDSFGLYPANDPALVDAVIAALHAPFDYPVTGRTLGEVLSDQVSLSPAPDALFQLFSYVTGGERKLKARALASGEDPDRDAATLDVLAALEKFPGIRLDPEAFVEALDPLQPRVYS
;
A
#
# COMPACT_ATOMS: atom_id res chain seq x y z
N MET A 1 6.82 0.58 -62.02
CA MET A 1 6.56 -0.81 -61.58
C MET A 1 6.29 -0.75 -60.08
N ASN A 2 5.03 -0.82 -59.67
CA ASN A 2 4.65 -0.89 -58.25
C ASN A 2 5.11 -2.26 -57.71
N GLN A 3 6.10 -2.26 -56.83
CA GLN A 3 6.43 -3.45 -56.05
C GLN A 3 5.36 -3.61 -54.96
N GLN A 4 4.49 -4.61 -55.16
CA GLN A 4 3.58 -5.09 -54.13
C GLN A 4 4.44 -5.76 -53.03
N LEU A 5 4.42 -5.18 -51.83
CA LEU A 5 4.97 -5.85 -50.63
C LEU A 5 4.26 -7.20 -50.46
N PRO A 6 4.99 -8.29 -50.15
CA PRO A 6 4.37 -9.57 -49.88
C PRO A 6 3.44 -9.47 -48.66
N PRO A 7 2.30 -10.19 -48.65
CA PRO A 7 1.39 -10.16 -47.52
C PRO A 7 2.09 -10.69 -46.26
N LEU A 8 1.91 -9.98 -45.14
CA LEU A 8 2.44 -10.39 -43.84
C LEU A 8 1.88 -11.78 -43.46
N PRO A 9 2.69 -12.67 -42.88
CA PRO A 9 2.21 -13.98 -42.43
C PRO A 9 1.16 -13.82 -41.33
N ASN A 10 0.03 -14.51 -41.48
CA ASN A 10 -1.06 -14.48 -40.52
C ASN A 10 -0.80 -15.53 -39.43
N LEU A 11 -0.09 -15.12 -38.38
CA LEU A 11 0.39 -15.98 -37.30
C LEU A 11 -0.62 -16.10 -36.14
N VAL A 12 -1.45 -15.07 -35.95
CA VAL A 12 -2.49 -15.03 -34.92
C VAL A 12 -3.83 -15.46 -35.52
N PRO A 13 -4.46 -16.55 -35.02
CA PRO A 13 -5.73 -17.05 -35.54
C PRO A 13 -6.88 -16.03 -35.43
N GLU A 14 -7.84 -16.11 -36.34
CA GLU A 14 -9.04 -15.25 -36.31
C GLU A 14 -9.94 -15.51 -35.11
N THR A 15 -9.84 -16.68 -34.49
CA THR A 15 -10.56 -17.05 -33.26
C THR A 15 -9.96 -16.42 -31.99
N ALA A 16 -8.80 -15.76 -32.10
CA ALA A 16 -8.19 -15.08 -30.96
C ALA A 16 -8.99 -13.82 -30.58
N PRO A 17 -9.19 -13.53 -29.28
CA PRO A 17 -10.06 -12.46 -28.78
C PRO A 17 -9.41 -11.06 -28.91
N PHE A 18 -8.96 -10.73 -30.11
CA PHE A 18 -8.36 -9.44 -30.48
C PHE A 18 -9.16 -8.78 -31.59
N THR A 19 -9.17 -7.44 -31.61
CA THR A 19 -9.73 -6.71 -32.75
C THR A 19 -8.88 -6.92 -34.01
N PRO A 20 -9.42 -6.68 -35.21
CA PRO A 20 -8.66 -6.80 -36.47
C PRO A 20 -7.38 -5.96 -36.47
N GLU A 21 -7.41 -4.75 -35.90
CA GLU A 21 -6.27 -3.83 -35.84
C GLU A 21 -5.20 -4.36 -34.88
N GLN A 22 -5.59 -4.84 -33.70
CA GLN A 22 -4.68 -5.46 -32.74
C GLN A 22 -4.03 -6.72 -33.32
N ARG A 23 -4.82 -7.55 -34.02
CA ARG A 23 -4.32 -8.75 -34.69
C ARG A 23 -3.33 -8.41 -35.81
N SER A 24 -3.60 -7.35 -36.58
CA SER A 24 -2.67 -6.86 -37.61
C SER A 24 -1.36 -6.37 -37.01
N TRP A 25 -1.42 -5.64 -35.89
CA TRP A 25 -0.23 -5.19 -35.18
C TRP A 25 0.57 -6.37 -34.61
N LEU A 26 -0.11 -7.32 -33.96
CA LEU A 26 0.52 -8.54 -33.40
C LEU A 26 1.16 -9.41 -34.48
N ASN A 27 0.50 -9.59 -35.62
CA ASN A 27 1.07 -10.32 -36.76
C ASN A 27 2.34 -9.62 -37.28
N GLY A 28 2.35 -8.29 -37.34
CA GLY A 28 3.55 -7.53 -37.69
C GLY A 28 4.68 -7.67 -36.66
N PHE A 29 4.34 -7.62 -35.37
CA PHE A 29 5.28 -7.82 -34.27
C PHE A 29 5.90 -9.22 -34.28
N PHE A 30 5.09 -10.27 -34.37
CA PHE A 30 5.56 -11.65 -34.43
C PHE A 30 6.33 -11.96 -35.71
N ALA A 31 5.92 -11.39 -36.86
CA ALA A 31 6.70 -11.50 -38.09
C ALA A 31 8.08 -10.85 -37.92
N GLY A 32 8.17 -9.71 -37.22
CA GLY A 32 9.44 -9.09 -36.84
C GLY A 32 10.27 -9.96 -35.91
N LEU A 33 9.64 -10.54 -34.89
CA LEU A 33 10.28 -11.41 -33.89
C LEU A 33 10.83 -12.71 -34.51
N VAL A 34 10.06 -13.34 -35.41
CA VAL A 34 10.48 -14.55 -36.14
C VAL A 34 11.55 -14.22 -37.17
N SER A 35 11.53 -13.01 -37.75
CA SER A 35 12.57 -12.55 -38.67
C SER A 35 13.87 -12.14 -37.97
N LEU A 36 13.83 -11.84 -36.66
CA LEU A 36 15.00 -11.48 -35.83
C LEU A 36 15.96 -12.66 -35.61
N ASP A 37 15.50 -13.91 -35.68
CA ASP A 37 16.37 -15.10 -35.56
C ASP A 37 17.28 -15.34 -36.77
N SER A 38 17.07 -14.64 -37.90
CA SER A 38 17.72 -14.96 -39.19
C SER A 38 18.57 -13.84 -39.81
N ALA A 39 18.60 -12.63 -39.26
CA ALA A 39 19.38 -11.54 -39.86
C ALA A 39 19.88 -10.57 -38.79
N GLY A 40 21.17 -10.67 -38.44
CA GLY A 40 21.84 -9.82 -37.46
C GLY A 40 21.72 -8.32 -37.75
N LEU A 41 20.71 -7.70 -37.16
CA LEU A 41 20.52 -6.26 -37.11
C LEU A 41 20.60 -5.81 -35.66
N THR A 42 21.46 -4.82 -35.42
CA THR A 42 21.61 -4.15 -34.12
C THR A 42 20.33 -3.40 -33.75
N PRO A 43 19.87 -3.48 -32.48
CA PRO A 43 18.77 -2.67 -31.99
C PRO A 43 19.04 -1.18 -32.19
N LEU A 44 18.00 -0.42 -32.54
CA LEU A 44 18.06 1.03 -32.61
C LEU A 44 18.34 1.61 -31.23
N THR A 45 19.13 2.69 -31.16
CA THR A 45 19.31 3.40 -29.89
C THR A 45 17.99 4.08 -29.48
N PRO A 46 17.80 4.37 -28.18
CA PRO A 46 16.61 5.08 -27.71
C PRO A 46 16.33 6.39 -28.48
N GLU A 47 17.37 7.12 -28.91
CA GLU A 47 17.21 8.33 -29.73
C GLU A 47 16.69 8.02 -31.14
N GLN A 48 17.14 6.93 -31.75
CA GLN A 48 16.69 6.52 -33.09
C GLN A 48 15.23 6.05 -33.08
N ASN A 49 14.81 5.37 -32.01
CA ASN A 49 13.40 5.03 -31.79
C ASN A 49 12.53 6.27 -31.58
N ALA A 50 13.00 7.25 -30.79
CA ALA A 50 12.28 8.50 -30.56
C ALA A 50 12.13 9.34 -31.84
N ALA A 51 13.15 9.34 -32.71
CA ALA A 51 13.12 10.04 -33.99
C ALA A 51 12.11 9.45 -34.99
N LEU A 52 11.87 8.13 -34.94
CA LEU A 52 10.89 7.43 -35.77
C LEU A 52 9.45 7.65 -35.31
N MET A 53 9.22 7.91 -34.02
CA MET A 53 7.89 8.10 -33.42
C MET A 53 7.39 9.56 -33.41
N GLY A 54 8.18 10.50 -33.93
CA GLY A 54 7.67 11.81 -34.34
C GLY A 54 7.06 12.68 -33.24
N ALA A 55 7.60 12.65 -32.01
CA ALA A 55 7.45 13.71 -31.01
C ALA A 55 8.45 13.49 -29.87
N PRO A 56 9.06 14.54 -29.28
CA PRO A 56 9.71 14.37 -27.98
C PRO A 56 8.60 14.05 -26.98
N VAL A 57 8.56 12.81 -26.50
CA VAL A 57 7.75 12.49 -25.31
C VAL A 57 8.33 13.36 -24.20
N ALA A 58 7.56 14.33 -23.73
CA ALA A 58 7.98 15.15 -22.60
C ALA A 58 8.32 14.19 -21.45
N LYS A 59 9.55 14.23 -20.96
CA LYS A 59 9.99 13.41 -19.84
C LYS A 59 9.01 13.64 -18.69
N GLY A 60 8.21 12.62 -18.38
CA GLY A 60 7.29 12.68 -17.26
C GLY A 60 8.08 12.86 -15.96
N PRO A 61 7.44 13.31 -14.86
CA PRO A 61 8.12 13.45 -13.57
C PRO A 61 8.72 12.13 -13.04
N LEU A 62 8.27 10.99 -13.58
CA LEU A 62 8.76 9.64 -13.27
C LEU A 62 9.82 9.12 -14.27
N ASP A 63 10.15 9.89 -15.31
CA ASP A 63 11.18 9.54 -16.29
C ASP A 63 12.56 9.98 -15.77
N ASP A 64 13.11 9.16 -14.88
CA ASP A 64 14.41 9.32 -14.23
C ASP A 64 15.54 8.55 -14.93
N GLY A 65 15.25 7.92 -16.08
CA GLY A 65 16.21 7.09 -16.82
C GLY A 65 16.52 5.74 -16.16
N ASP A 66 15.69 5.30 -15.21
CA ASP A 66 15.77 3.96 -14.61
C ASP A 66 15.45 2.87 -15.66
N ASP A 67 16.10 1.71 -15.54
CA ASP A 67 15.96 0.57 -16.46
C ASP A 67 14.67 -0.26 -16.22
N GLY A 68 13.88 0.09 -15.20
CA GLY A 68 12.66 -0.62 -14.81
C GLY A 68 12.93 -1.93 -14.06
N GLU A 69 14.18 -2.38 -13.93
CA GLU A 69 14.52 -3.59 -13.20
C GLU A 69 14.32 -3.39 -11.69
N ALA A 70 13.61 -4.32 -11.06
CA ALA A 70 13.38 -4.31 -9.62
C ALA A 70 13.93 -5.61 -9.01
N PRO A 71 15.26 -5.82 -9.00
CA PRO A 71 15.87 -7.03 -8.43
C PRO A 71 15.59 -7.19 -6.93
N TRP A 72 15.22 -6.09 -6.26
CA TRP A 72 14.75 -6.12 -4.89
C TRP A 72 13.34 -6.64 -4.73
N HIS A 73 12.51 -6.75 -5.78
CA HIS A 73 11.08 -7.09 -5.73
C HIS A 73 10.84 -8.59 -5.47
N ASP A 74 11.30 -9.03 -4.31
CA ASP A 74 11.22 -10.39 -3.82
C ASP A 74 10.93 -10.36 -2.31
N GLN A 75 9.72 -10.78 -1.95
CA GLN A 75 9.23 -10.82 -0.57
C GLN A 75 10.09 -11.66 0.38
N THR A 76 10.95 -12.55 -0.14
CA THR A 76 11.83 -13.39 0.69
C THR A 76 13.08 -12.66 1.17
N ILE A 77 13.38 -11.50 0.60
CA ILE A 77 14.53 -10.67 0.97
C ILE A 77 14.12 -9.73 2.10
N ALA A 78 14.89 -9.65 3.19
CA ALA A 78 14.62 -8.72 4.28
C ALA A 78 14.81 -7.27 3.84
N ILE A 79 14.03 -6.33 4.38
CA ILE A 79 14.05 -4.91 3.94
C ILE A 79 15.45 -4.30 3.90
N ALA A 80 16.30 -4.64 4.87
CA ALA A 80 17.68 -4.13 4.94
C ALA A 80 18.51 -4.54 3.73
N ASP A 81 18.31 -5.75 3.20
CA ASP A 81 19.00 -6.23 2.00
C ASP A 81 18.35 -5.69 0.72
N ARG A 82 17.03 -5.47 0.73
CA ARG A 82 16.32 -4.78 -0.36
C ARG A 82 16.80 -3.33 -0.53
N MET A 83 17.07 -2.64 0.58
CA MET A 83 17.67 -1.30 0.57
C MET A 83 19.08 -1.29 -0.03
N LYS A 84 19.88 -2.32 0.20
CA LYS A 84 21.21 -2.47 -0.44
C LYS A 84 21.07 -2.70 -1.94
N LEU A 85 20.12 -3.53 -2.37
CA LEU A 85 19.87 -3.79 -3.79
C LEU A 85 19.35 -2.55 -4.54
N ALA A 86 18.64 -1.66 -3.84
CA ALA A 86 18.14 -0.40 -4.38
C ALA A 86 19.10 0.78 -4.16
N GLU A 87 20.31 0.54 -3.65
CA GLU A 87 21.32 1.59 -3.44
C GLU A 87 21.69 2.25 -4.77
N GLY A 88 21.73 3.58 -4.80
CA GLY A 88 22.00 4.36 -6.02
C GLY A 88 20.80 4.51 -6.97
N ARG A 89 19.66 3.85 -6.70
CA ARG A 89 18.41 4.06 -7.44
C ARG A 89 17.68 5.31 -6.95
N SER A 90 16.72 5.79 -7.74
CA SER A 90 15.91 6.96 -7.36
C SER A 90 15.14 6.73 -6.06
N VAL A 91 14.79 7.82 -5.36
CA VAL A 91 14.05 7.75 -4.09
C VAL A 91 12.76 6.94 -4.25
N ARG A 92 12.03 7.12 -5.35
CA ARG A 92 10.84 6.33 -5.73
C ARG A 92 11.13 4.83 -5.72
N ARG A 93 12.21 4.38 -6.37
CA ARG A 93 12.58 2.96 -6.46
C ARG A 93 13.00 2.40 -5.11
N ARG A 94 13.69 3.20 -4.29
CA ARG A 94 13.99 2.85 -2.89
C ARG A 94 12.70 2.77 -2.05
N MET A 95 11.73 3.65 -2.26
CA MET A 95 10.41 3.55 -1.60
C MET A 95 9.70 2.25 -1.98
N MET A 96 9.69 1.88 -3.27
CA MET A 96 9.16 0.58 -3.71
C MET A 96 9.91 -0.60 -3.06
N ALA A 97 11.23 -0.52 -2.95
CA ALA A 97 12.06 -1.54 -2.31
C ALA A 97 11.79 -1.70 -0.81
N ALA A 98 11.33 -0.64 -0.14
CA ALA A 98 11.02 -0.64 1.29
C ALA A 98 9.78 -1.50 1.59
N MET A 99 8.84 -1.55 0.65
CA MET A 99 7.58 -2.28 0.80
C MET A 99 7.79 -3.80 0.83
N ALA A 100 6.75 -4.53 1.22
CA ALA A 100 6.79 -6.00 1.33
C ALA A 100 6.77 -6.74 -0.03
N GLN A 101 6.51 -6.04 -1.15
CA GLN A 101 6.67 -6.55 -2.54
C GLN A 101 5.79 -7.73 -2.91
N GLN A 102 4.58 -7.74 -2.36
CA GLN A 102 3.59 -8.76 -2.68
C GLN A 102 2.61 -8.31 -3.76
N ASP A 103 2.67 -7.03 -4.16
CA ASP A 103 1.62 -6.36 -4.95
C ASP A 103 0.20 -6.72 -4.48
N CYS A 104 0.07 -6.90 -3.18
CA CYS A 104 -1.11 -7.49 -2.55
C CYS A 104 -2.38 -6.64 -2.64
N GLY A 105 -2.29 -5.41 -3.16
CA GLY A 105 -3.42 -4.49 -3.30
C GLY A 105 -4.03 -3.98 -1.99
N GLN A 106 -3.52 -4.38 -0.81
CA GLN A 106 -4.03 -3.98 0.51
C GLN A 106 -4.06 -2.46 0.67
N CYS A 107 -3.04 -1.78 0.15
CA CYS A 107 -2.93 -0.33 0.15
C CYS A 107 -3.69 0.35 -1.00
N GLY A 108 -4.45 -0.39 -1.82
CA GLY A 108 -5.16 0.14 -2.99
C GLY A 108 -4.26 0.42 -4.19
N TYR A 109 -2.99 0.01 -4.12
CA TYR A 109 -1.97 0.26 -5.13
C TYR A 109 -1.13 -0.99 -5.37
N SER A 110 -0.47 -1.07 -6.53
CA SER A 110 0.76 -1.87 -6.65
C SER A 110 1.87 -1.22 -5.81
N CYS A 111 2.89 -1.99 -5.42
CA CYS A 111 4.03 -1.43 -4.66
C CYS A 111 4.72 -0.31 -5.45
N GLU A 112 4.79 -0.45 -6.78
CA GLU A 112 5.32 0.59 -7.65
C GLU A 112 4.44 1.84 -7.66
N ASP A 113 3.14 1.71 -7.87
CA ASP A 113 2.22 2.86 -7.94
C ASP A 113 2.17 3.63 -6.62
N TYR A 114 2.18 2.93 -5.49
CA TYR A 114 2.23 3.58 -4.19
C TYR A 114 3.51 4.41 -4.04
N SER A 115 4.66 3.87 -4.45
CA SER A 115 5.94 4.59 -4.43
C SER A 115 5.92 5.81 -5.35
N ASN A 116 5.25 5.70 -6.51
CA ASN A 116 5.08 6.79 -7.46
C ASN A 116 4.24 7.90 -6.87
N LYS A 117 3.11 7.57 -6.27
CA LYS A 117 2.20 8.54 -5.66
C LYS A 117 2.85 9.27 -4.48
N ILE A 118 3.61 8.57 -3.64
CA ILE A 118 4.39 9.23 -2.57
C ILE A 118 5.43 10.18 -3.17
N PHE A 119 6.17 9.72 -4.18
CA PHE A 119 7.21 10.53 -4.83
C PHE A 119 6.64 11.78 -5.50
N LEU A 120 5.47 11.66 -6.15
CA LEU A 120 4.73 12.76 -6.77
C LEU A 120 3.98 13.65 -5.76
N LYS A 121 4.01 13.32 -4.46
CA LYS A 121 3.25 13.98 -3.39
C LYS A 121 1.72 13.94 -3.61
N GLU A 122 1.24 12.90 -4.28
CA GLU A 122 -0.18 12.63 -4.50
C GLU A 122 -0.78 11.69 -3.44
N GLU A 123 0.08 11.07 -2.62
CA GLU A 123 -0.28 10.27 -1.45
C GLU A 123 0.62 10.65 -0.28
N GLU A 124 0.04 11.17 0.79
CA GLU A 124 0.75 11.61 1.99
C GLU A 124 0.82 10.52 3.07
N ARG A 125 -0.09 9.53 3.00
CA ARG A 125 -0.15 8.44 3.98
C ARG A 125 0.99 7.46 3.71
N LEU A 126 2.01 7.45 4.57
CA LEU A 126 3.17 6.56 4.44
C LEU A 126 2.99 5.19 5.10
N ASN A 127 1.91 4.99 5.85
CA ASN A 127 1.62 3.80 6.65
C ASN A 127 0.67 2.80 5.97
N LEU A 128 0.35 2.97 4.68
CA LEU A 128 -0.64 2.11 4.01
C LEU A 128 -0.14 0.69 3.71
N CYS A 129 1.17 0.43 3.73
CA CYS A 129 1.72 -0.90 3.45
C CYS A 129 1.49 -1.86 4.63
N VAL A 130 0.31 -2.48 4.67
CA VAL A 130 -0.11 -3.38 5.76
C VAL A 130 0.88 -4.55 5.96
N PRO A 131 1.28 -5.33 4.93
CA PRO A 131 2.22 -6.43 5.14
C PRO A 131 3.62 -5.97 5.56
N GLY A 132 3.99 -4.74 5.20
CA GLY A 132 5.27 -4.14 5.54
C GLY A 132 5.33 -3.55 6.96
N GLY A 133 4.17 -3.25 7.55
CA GLY A 133 4.01 -2.80 8.93
C GLY A 133 4.88 -1.58 9.28
N LYS A 134 5.24 -1.48 10.57
CA LYS A 134 6.01 -0.35 11.12
C LYS A 134 7.38 -0.17 10.47
N GLU A 135 8.06 -1.27 10.17
CA GLU A 135 9.40 -1.22 9.58
C GLU A 135 9.38 -0.52 8.21
N THR A 136 8.39 -0.85 7.38
CA THR A 136 8.17 -0.18 6.10
C THR A 136 7.75 1.27 6.29
N ALA A 137 6.84 1.56 7.22
CA ALA A 137 6.39 2.94 7.47
C ALA A 137 7.55 3.87 7.89
N ARG A 138 8.46 3.38 8.74
CA ARG A 138 9.68 4.12 9.14
C ARG A 138 10.61 4.35 7.95
N MET A 139 10.89 3.32 7.18
CA MET A 139 11.75 3.44 6.00
C MET A 139 11.17 4.41 4.97
N LEU A 140 9.86 4.37 4.72
CA LEU A 140 9.18 5.30 3.83
C LEU A 140 9.24 6.73 4.37
N LYS A 141 9.12 6.94 5.68
CA LYS A 141 9.31 8.24 6.32
C LYS A 141 10.72 8.78 6.11
N ASP A 142 11.75 7.96 6.35
CA ASP A 142 13.14 8.37 6.16
C ASP A 142 13.42 8.75 4.69
N LEU A 143 12.91 7.97 3.75
CA LEU A 143 13.02 8.23 2.31
C LEU A 143 12.20 9.46 1.88
N HIS A 144 11.06 9.74 2.52
CA HIS A 144 10.26 10.92 2.27
C HIS A 144 10.95 12.20 2.77
N GLU A 145 11.60 12.14 3.93
CA GLU A 145 12.43 13.23 4.44
C GLU A 145 13.67 13.46 3.56
N GLU A 146 14.22 12.40 2.95
CA GLU A 146 15.26 12.54 1.93
C GLU A 146 14.74 13.24 0.67
N LEU A 147 13.56 12.85 0.19
CA LEU A 147 12.89 13.49 -0.94
C LEU A 147 12.73 14.99 -0.74
N ASP A 148 12.33 15.42 0.45
CA ASP A 148 12.15 16.84 0.80
C ASP A 148 13.46 17.66 0.78
N LYS A 149 14.61 16.99 0.91
CA LYS A 149 15.93 17.62 0.86
C LYS A 149 16.50 17.71 -0.56
N LEU A 150 15.93 17.00 -1.52
CA LEU A 150 16.39 17.05 -2.91
C LEU A 150 15.98 18.37 -3.58
N PRO A 151 16.82 18.93 -4.47
CA PRO A 151 16.43 20.09 -5.27
C PRO A 151 15.20 19.71 -6.09
N ALA A 152 14.12 20.47 -5.91
CA ALA A 152 12.80 20.16 -6.45
C ALA A 152 12.87 19.79 -7.95
N THR A 153 12.56 18.54 -8.28
CA THR A 153 11.98 18.22 -9.59
C THR A 153 10.76 19.11 -9.76
N ALA A 154 10.67 19.77 -10.91
CA ALA A 154 9.78 20.90 -11.14
C ALA A 154 8.39 20.69 -10.51
N LYS A 155 8.14 21.47 -9.46
CA LYS A 155 6.83 21.59 -8.80
C LYS A 155 5.82 21.94 -9.90
N ALA A 156 4.94 21.01 -10.27
CA ALA A 156 3.62 21.45 -10.73
C ALA A 156 3.07 22.29 -9.57
N PRO A 157 2.66 23.55 -9.79
CA PRO A 157 2.34 24.43 -8.68
C PRO A 157 1.26 23.76 -7.84
N ALA A 158 1.61 23.44 -6.59
CA ALA A 158 0.63 23.15 -5.56
C ALA A 158 -0.23 24.41 -5.45
N ALA A 159 -1.38 24.37 -6.10
CA ALA A 159 -2.44 25.28 -5.76
C ALA A 159 -2.81 24.95 -4.32
N ASP A 160 -2.77 25.96 -3.44
CA ASP A 160 -3.59 25.99 -2.24
C ASP A 160 -5.07 26.01 -2.68
N ALA A 161 -5.52 24.93 -3.31
CA ALA A 161 -6.90 24.59 -3.41
C ALA A 161 -7.19 23.88 -2.10
N ALA A 162 -7.93 24.54 -1.20
CA ALA A 162 -8.67 23.86 -0.17
C ALA A 162 -9.26 22.59 -0.81
N ALA A 163 -8.85 21.42 -0.31
CA ALA A 163 -9.19 20.14 -0.91
C ALA A 163 -10.72 20.09 -1.06
N VAL A 164 -11.19 20.33 -2.27
CA VAL A 164 -12.56 20.00 -2.65
C VAL A 164 -12.58 18.48 -2.51
N PRO A 165 -13.43 17.90 -1.64
CA PRO A 165 -13.43 16.45 -1.47
C PRO A 165 -13.58 15.84 -2.85
N ALA A 166 -12.59 15.03 -3.23
CA ALA A 166 -12.64 14.29 -4.48
C ALA A 166 -14.00 13.57 -4.53
N PRO A 167 -14.68 13.53 -5.69
CA PRO A 167 -15.95 12.83 -5.80
C PRO A 167 -15.74 11.41 -5.27
N LEU A 168 -16.59 11.01 -4.31
CA LEU A 168 -16.56 9.65 -3.77
C LEU A 168 -16.58 8.68 -4.95
N SER A 169 -15.65 7.73 -4.95
CA SER A 169 -15.59 6.69 -5.97
C SER A 169 -16.94 5.96 -6.03
N GLU A 170 -17.15 5.18 -7.08
CA GLU A 170 -18.28 4.24 -7.11
C GLU A 170 -18.28 3.34 -5.85
N ILE A 171 -19.48 3.09 -5.32
CA ILE A 171 -19.69 2.28 -4.10
C ILE A 171 -19.11 0.88 -4.33
N GLY A 172 -18.33 0.40 -3.37
CA GLY A 172 -17.67 -0.89 -3.42
C GLY A 172 -16.47 -0.97 -4.36
N ARG A 173 -16.15 0.09 -5.11
CA ARG A 173 -15.01 0.12 -6.07
C ARG A 173 -13.78 0.85 -5.53
N SER A 174 -13.86 1.41 -4.33
CA SER A 174 -12.66 1.90 -3.65
C SER A 174 -12.75 1.71 -2.14
N ARG A 175 -11.60 1.89 -1.50
CA ARG A 175 -11.47 1.88 -0.05
C ARG A 175 -12.25 3.00 0.65
N ASP A 176 -12.51 4.10 -0.05
CA ASP A 176 -13.06 5.31 0.56
C ASP A 176 -14.59 5.30 0.45
N ASN A 177 -15.17 4.33 -0.27
CA ASN A 177 -16.61 4.16 -0.41
C ASN A 177 -17.00 2.66 -0.47
N PRO A 178 -16.96 1.91 0.65
CA PRO A 178 -17.20 0.48 0.67
C PRO A 178 -18.68 0.11 0.43
N ALA A 179 -18.93 -1.07 -0.11
CA ALA A 179 -20.26 -1.68 -0.20
C ALA A 179 -20.51 -2.64 0.96
N THR A 180 -21.78 -2.86 1.31
CA THR A 180 -22.16 -3.91 2.26
C THR A 180 -22.39 -5.23 1.54
N ALA A 181 -21.83 -6.31 2.06
CA ALA A 181 -22.08 -7.68 1.60
C ALA A 181 -22.65 -8.52 2.75
N THR A 182 -23.53 -9.47 2.43
CA THR A 182 -24.15 -10.32 3.45
C THR A 182 -23.31 -11.56 3.67
N PHE A 183 -22.83 -11.77 4.90
CA PHE A 183 -22.18 -13.01 5.28
C PHE A 183 -23.17 -14.18 5.29
N LEU A 184 -22.84 -15.26 4.59
CA LEU A 184 -23.71 -16.44 4.47
C LEU A 184 -23.23 -17.60 5.35
N SER A 185 -21.95 -17.95 5.23
CA SER A 185 -21.45 -19.23 5.70
C SER A 185 -19.95 -19.18 5.98
N ARG A 186 -19.51 -20.00 6.94
CA ARG A 186 -18.09 -20.31 7.13
C ARG A 186 -17.87 -21.80 7.34
N THR A 187 -16.86 -22.34 6.69
CA THR A 187 -16.47 -23.75 6.80
C THR A 187 -14.97 -23.88 7.05
N ARG A 188 -14.58 -24.67 8.05
CA ARG A 188 -13.15 -24.93 8.31
C ARG A 188 -12.61 -25.90 7.25
N LEU A 189 -11.56 -25.48 6.55
CA LEU A 189 -10.94 -26.27 5.47
C LEU A 189 -9.94 -27.30 5.99
N ASN A 190 -9.31 -27.03 7.13
CA ASN A 190 -8.31 -27.92 7.72
C ASN A 190 -8.84 -28.70 8.94
N LYS A 191 -8.20 -29.83 9.24
CA LYS A 191 -8.61 -30.72 10.34
C LYS A 191 -8.23 -30.15 11.71
N GLY A 192 -8.95 -30.55 12.76
CA GLY A 192 -8.78 -30.04 14.12
C GLY A 192 -7.41 -30.28 14.78
N ALA A 193 -6.58 -31.19 14.25
CA ALA A 193 -5.21 -31.39 14.72
C ALA A 193 -4.19 -30.42 14.08
N SER A 194 -4.62 -29.55 13.17
CA SER A 194 -3.76 -28.54 12.56
C SER A 194 -3.51 -27.39 13.54
N GLU A 195 -2.26 -26.94 13.62
CA GLU A 195 -1.86 -25.78 14.44
C GLU A 195 -2.47 -24.46 13.96
N LYS A 196 -2.86 -24.39 12.68
CA LYS A 196 -3.51 -23.23 12.09
C LYS A 196 -4.99 -23.52 11.87
N GLU A 197 -5.79 -22.48 11.71
CA GLU A 197 -7.17 -22.60 11.22
C GLU A 197 -7.28 -21.90 9.88
N THR A 198 -7.85 -22.59 8.90
CA THR A 198 -8.11 -22.02 7.58
C THR A 198 -9.60 -22.12 7.32
N TRP A 199 -10.23 -20.99 7.03
CA TRP A 199 -11.67 -20.87 6.87
C TRP A 199 -12.01 -20.50 5.43
N HIS A 200 -13.03 -21.16 4.89
CA HIS A 200 -13.75 -20.75 3.69
C HIS A 200 -14.94 -19.90 4.13
N LEU A 201 -15.15 -18.76 3.49
CA LEU A 201 -16.20 -17.79 3.83
C LEU A 201 -17.02 -17.51 2.58
N ASP A 202 -18.34 -17.55 2.73
CA ASP A 202 -19.29 -17.24 1.66
C ASP A 202 -19.97 -15.90 1.95
N PHE A 203 -20.03 -15.04 0.93
CA PHE A 203 -20.73 -13.76 0.98
C PHE A 203 -21.71 -13.64 -0.19
N ASP A 204 -22.91 -13.12 0.08
CA ASP A 204 -23.87 -12.74 -0.94
C ASP A 204 -23.63 -11.28 -1.38
N LEU A 205 -23.44 -11.12 -2.69
CA LEU A 205 -23.18 -9.84 -3.34
C LEU A 205 -24.38 -9.31 -4.13
N THR A 206 -25.52 -10.02 -4.11
CA THR A 206 -26.69 -9.68 -4.96
C THR A 206 -27.21 -8.26 -4.70
N GLU A 207 -27.20 -7.81 -3.45
CA GLU A 207 -27.64 -6.48 -3.05
C GLU A 207 -26.49 -5.45 -2.98
N SER A 208 -25.23 -5.88 -3.10
CA SER A 208 -24.06 -5.01 -2.98
C SER A 208 -23.74 -4.26 -4.27
N GLY A 209 -24.25 -4.74 -5.42
CA GLY A 209 -23.94 -4.18 -6.73
C GLY A 209 -22.51 -4.43 -7.20
N LEU A 210 -21.80 -5.33 -6.52
CA LEU A 210 -20.43 -5.70 -6.86
C LEU A 210 -20.40 -6.77 -7.96
N ASP A 211 -19.52 -6.55 -8.93
CA ASP A 211 -19.06 -7.58 -9.87
C ASP A 211 -17.60 -7.93 -9.57
N TYR A 212 -17.15 -9.10 -10.04
CA TYR A 212 -15.75 -9.52 -9.92
C TYR A 212 -15.39 -10.52 -11.02
N ALA A 213 -14.11 -10.56 -11.37
CA ALA A 213 -13.49 -11.56 -12.23
C ALA A 213 -12.52 -12.46 -11.42
N PRO A 214 -12.24 -13.69 -11.89
CA PRO A 214 -11.20 -14.51 -11.27
C PRO A 214 -9.84 -13.80 -11.26
N GLY A 215 -9.25 -13.69 -10.07
CA GLY A 215 -8.00 -12.96 -9.84
C GLY A 215 -8.20 -11.57 -9.22
N ASP A 216 -9.43 -11.06 -9.20
CA ASP A 216 -9.77 -9.87 -8.43
C ASP A 216 -9.69 -10.14 -6.93
N SER A 217 -9.63 -9.06 -6.17
CA SER A 217 -9.39 -9.05 -4.75
C SER A 217 -10.59 -8.47 -4.01
N PHE A 218 -10.99 -9.12 -2.91
CA PHE A 218 -12.12 -8.71 -2.08
C PHE A 218 -11.63 -8.07 -0.77
N GLY A 219 -11.90 -6.78 -0.60
CA GLY A 219 -11.54 -6.01 0.59
C GLY A 219 -12.61 -6.08 1.70
N LEU A 220 -12.19 -6.46 2.90
CA LEU A 220 -13.02 -6.51 4.10
C LEU A 220 -12.59 -5.45 5.12
N TYR A 221 -13.55 -4.74 5.68
CA TYR A 221 -13.33 -3.81 6.79
C TYR A 221 -13.58 -4.55 8.11
N PRO A 222 -12.53 -4.81 8.91
CA PRO A 222 -12.73 -5.47 10.19
C PRO A 222 -13.24 -4.48 11.23
N ALA A 223 -13.74 -5.03 12.33
CA ALA A 223 -13.90 -4.33 13.60
C ALA A 223 -12.93 -4.93 14.61
N ASN A 224 -12.45 -4.12 15.55
CA ASN A 224 -11.68 -4.59 16.70
C ASN A 224 -12.57 -5.43 17.63
N ASP A 225 -11.94 -6.33 18.40
CA ASP A 225 -12.65 -7.14 19.41
C ASP A 225 -13.30 -6.21 20.46
N PRO A 226 -14.63 -6.30 20.68
CA PRO A 226 -15.31 -5.51 21.71
C PRO A 226 -14.67 -5.62 23.09
N ALA A 227 -14.16 -6.80 23.47
CA ALA A 227 -13.51 -6.99 24.76
C ALA A 227 -12.17 -6.23 24.85
N LEU A 228 -11.43 -6.13 23.73
CA LEU A 228 -10.21 -5.32 23.66
C LEU A 228 -10.54 -3.83 23.71
N VAL A 229 -11.59 -3.40 23.01
CA VAL A 229 -12.06 -2.00 23.06
C VAL A 229 -12.41 -1.61 24.50
N ASP A 230 -13.20 -2.42 25.19
CA ASP A 230 -13.57 -2.19 26.60
C ASP A 230 -12.33 -2.12 27.51
N ALA A 231 -11.36 -3.02 27.32
CA ALA A 231 -10.12 -3.03 28.09
C ALA A 231 -9.27 -1.78 27.85
N VAL A 232 -9.16 -1.30 26.60
CA VAL A 232 -8.45 -0.07 26.26
C VAL A 232 -9.13 1.15 26.90
N ILE A 233 -10.46 1.25 26.82
CA ILE A 233 -11.22 2.35 27.43
C ILE A 233 -11.04 2.36 28.96
N ALA A 234 -11.10 1.18 29.58
CA ALA A 234 -10.84 1.04 31.01
C ALA A 234 -9.42 1.48 31.39
N ALA A 235 -8.41 1.09 30.60
CA ALA A 235 -7.03 1.51 30.82
C ALA A 235 -6.82 3.02 30.65
N LEU A 236 -7.55 3.67 29.74
CA LEU A 236 -7.58 5.13 29.59
C LEU A 236 -8.29 5.85 30.73
N HIS A 237 -9.12 5.15 31.51
CA HIS A 237 -10.01 5.72 32.52
C HIS A 237 -10.99 6.75 31.94
N ALA A 238 -11.46 6.49 30.71
CA ALA A 238 -12.43 7.33 30.00
C ALA A 238 -13.81 6.64 30.00
N PRO A 239 -14.91 7.40 29.86
CA PRO A 239 -16.22 6.80 29.63
C PRO A 239 -16.35 6.33 28.17
N PHE A 240 -17.10 5.26 27.94
CA PHE A 240 -17.30 4.67 26.60
C PHE A 240 -17.93 5.68 25.61
N ASP A 241 -18.84 6.51 26.11
CA ASP A 241 -19.58 7.52 25.36
C ASP A 241 -18.85 8.87 25.27
N TYR A 242 -17.56 8.93 25.62
CA TYR A 242 -16.78 10.16 25.47
C TYR A 242 -16.81 10.63 24.01
N PRO A 243 -17.13 11.90 23.73
CA PRO A 243 -17.23 12.39 22.36
C PRO A 243 -15.84 12.54 21.74
N VAL A 244 -15.63 11.90 20.58
CA VAL A 244 -14.43 12.03 19.74
C VAL A 244 -14.90 12.25 18.30
N THR A 245 -14.56 13.41 17.72
CA THR A 245 -14.85 13.76 16.31
C THR A 245 -16.30 13.49 15.84
N GLY A 246 -17.28 13.67 16.74
CA GLY A 246 -18.70 13.49 16.44
C GLY A 246 -19.23 12.06 16.59
N ARG A 247 -18.39 11.11 17.04
CA ARG A 247 -18.76 9.76 17.45
C ARG A 247 -18.39 9.54 18.92
N THR A 248 -18.74 8.38 19.48
CA THR A 248 -18.26 7.97 20.80
C THR A 248 -16.87 7.33 20.71
N LEU A 249 -16.10 7.41 21.79
CA LEU A 249 -14.79 6.75 21.90
C LEU A 249 -14.90 5.25 21.58
N GLY A 250 -15.92 4.58 22.11
CA GLY A 250 -16.17 3.16 21.83
C GLY A 250 -16.38 2.86 20.35
N GLU A 251 -17.16 3.66 19.64
CA GLU A 251 -17.36 3.51 18.19
C GLU A 251 -16.07 3.73 17.41
N VAL A 252 -15.30 4.77 17.74
CA VAL A 252 -14.03 5.08 17.07
C VAL A 252 -13.01 3.95 17.27
N LEU A 253 -12.85 3.46 18.50
CA LEU A 253 -11.95 2.35 18.80
C LEU A 253 -12.44 1.02 18.21
N SER A 254 -13.73 0.89 17.90
CA SER A 254 -14.28 -0.33 17.30
C SER A 254 -13.94 -0.45 15.82
N ASP A 255 -14.06 0.63 15.03
CA ASP A 255 -14.01 0.52 13.56
C ASP A 255 -13.15 1.57 12.83
N GLN A 256 -12.61 2.60 13.50
CA GLN A 256 -11.82 3.65 12.82
C GLN A 256 -10.32 3.51 12.98
N VAL A 257 -9.84 2.97 14.10
CA VAL A 257 -8.40 2.92 14.43
C VAL A 257 -7.92 1.49 14.69
N SER A 258 -6.65 1.24 14.41
CA SER A 258 -6.01 -0.03 14.70
C SER A 258 -5.56 -0.09 16.15
N LEU A 259 -5.95 -1.13 16.87
CA LEU A 259 -5.46 -1.39 18.23
C LEU A 259 -4.21 -2.27 18.26
N SER A 260 -3.74 -2.74 17.10
CA SER A 260 -2.50 -3.49 16.99
C SER A 260 -1.83 -3.32 15.61
N PRO A 261 -0.51 -3.12 15.56
CA PRO A 261 0.41 -2.89 16.69
C PRO A 261 0.30 -1.46 17.26
N ALA A 262 0.82 -1.21 18.47
CA ALA A 262 0.83 0.14 19.07
C ALA A 262 1.77 1.10 18.30
N PRO A 263 1.29 2.21 17.70
CA PRO A 263 2.11 3.04 16.82
C PRO A 263 3.17 3.88 17.55
N ASP A 264 4.17 4.34 16.81
CA ASP A 264 5.27 5.17 17.35
C ASP A 264 4.77 6.51 17.90
N ALA A 265 3.72 7.07 17.28
CA ALA A 265 3.07 8.30 17.72
C ALA A 265 2.46 8.17 19.12
N LEU A 266 1.95 6.98 19.49
CA LEU A 266 1.46 6.71 20.84
C LEU A 266 2.59 6.78 21.88
N PHE A 267 3.76 6.21 21.57
CA PHE A 267 4.93 6.32 22.45
C PHE A 267 5.49 7.75 22.50
N GLN A 268 5.41 8.49 21.40
CA GLN A 268 5.76 9.92 21.39
C GLN A 268 4.84 10.70 22.33
N LEU A 269 3.52 10.46 22.30
CA LEU A 269 2.55 11.03 23.23
C LEU A 269 2.89 10.68 24.69
N PHE A 270 3.17 9.40 24.99
CA PHE A 270 3.59 8.98 26.33
C PHE A 270 4.83 9.73 26.81
N SER A 271 5.77 10.05 25.92
CA SER A 271 7.00 10.79 26.27
C SER A 271 6.75 12.24 26.71
N TYR A 272 5.62 12.83 26.31
CA TYR A 272 5.23 14.18 26.71
C TYR A 272 4.56 14.22 28.08
N VAL A 273 3.88 13.13 28.47
CA VAL A 273 3.11 13.05 29.73
C VAL A 273 3.80 12.25 30.83
N THR A 274 4.97 11.68 30.56
CA THR A 274 5.79 10.94 31.54
C THR A 274 7.12 11.63 31.83
N GLY A 275 7.78 11.22 32.91
CA GLY A 275 9.09 11.73 33.34
C GLY A 275 10.06 10.62 33.72
N GLY A 276 11.33 10.98 33.94
CA GLY A 276 12.39 10.04 34.35
C GLY A 276 12.62 8.91 33.34
N GLU A 277 12.88 7.71 33.85
CA GLU A 277 13.14 6.50 33.03
C GLU A 277 11.97 6.14 32.10
N ARG A 278 10.72 6.39 32.53
CA ARG A 278 9.53 6.17 31.68
C ARG A 278 9.59 7.03 30.42
N LYS A 279 9.96 8.31 30.56
CA LYS A 279 10.11 9.21 29.40
C LYS A 279 11.20 8.73 28.45
N LEU A 280 12.33 8.27 28.98
CA LEU A 280 13.43 7.74 28.17
C LEU A 280 12.99 6.48 27.41
N LYS A 281 12.29 5.56 28.08
CA LYS A 281 11.72 4.36 27.45
C LYS A 281 10.72 4.70 26.35
N ALA A 282 9.80 5.64 26.60
CA ALA A 282 8.82 6.10 25.62
C ALA A 282 9.51 6.69 24.38
N ARG A 283 10.58 7.48 24.55
CA ARG A 283 11.37 8.01 23.43
C ARG A 283 12.09 6.94 22.63
N ALA A 284 12.67 5.95 23.30
CA ALA A 284 13.32 4.82 22.66
C ALA A 284 12.33 4.06 21.77
N LEU A 285 11.17 3.68 22.31
CA LEU A 285 10.10 3.01 21.56
C LEU A 285 9.57 3.85 20.39
N ALA A 286 9.36 5.16 20.60
CA ALA A 286 8.93 6.08 19.54
C ALA A 286 9.97 6.24 18.41
N SER A 287 11.25 6.01 18.71
CA SER A 287 12.35 6.03 17.73
C SER A 287 12.63 4.66 17.14
N GLY A 288 11.84 3.66 17.52
CA GLY A 288 11.92 2.31 17.01
C GLY A 288 12.93 1.38 17.67
N GLU A 289 13.51 1.80 18.77
CA GLU A 289 14.28 0.92 19.64
C GLU A 289 13.35 -0.04 20.39
N ASP A 290 13.88 -1.18 20.81
CA ASP A 290 13.15 -2.20 21.55
C ASP A 290 13.86 -2.52 22.89
N PRO A 291 13.78 -1.61 23.88
CA PRO A 291 14.52 -1.73 25.13
C PRO A 291 14.12 -2.97 25.96
N ASP A 292 12.87 -3.44 25.78
CA ASP A 292 12.31 -4.57 26.53
C ASP A 292 12.25 -5.88 25.71
N ARG A 293 12.61 -5.83 24.41
CA ARG A 293 12.57 -6.97 23.46
C ARG A 293 11.17 -7.55 23.24
N ASP A 294 10.16 -6.68 23.30
CA ASP A 294 8.74 -7.04 23.16
C ASP A 294 7.97 -6.18 22.16
N ALA A 295 8.66 -5.29 21.43
CA ALA A 295 8.02 -4.37 20.48
C ALA A 295 7.22 -5.08 19.38
N ALA A 296 7.59 -6.31 19.01
CA ALA A 296 6.92 -7.10 17.98
C ALA A 296 5.52 -7.58 18.38
N THR A 297 5.24 -7.70 19.67
CA THR A 297 3.95 -8.20 20.21
C THR A 297 3.16 -7.12 20.94
N LEU A 298 3.63 -5.87 20.87
CA LEU A 298 3.08 -4.77 21.67
C LEU A 298 1.87 -4.14 20.97
N ASP A 299 0.68 -4.48 21.45
CA ASP A 299 -0.58 -3.82 21.07
C ASP A 299 -0.84 -2.56 21.91
N VAL A 300 -1.92 -1.84 21.60
CA VAL A 300 -2.28 -0.58 22.26
C VAL A 300 -2.61 -0.76 23.74
N LEU A 301 -3.25 -1.86 24.13
CA LEU A 301 -3.56 -2.15 25.53
C LEU A 301 -2.26 -2.41 26.32
N ALA A 302 -1.40 -3.28 25.82
CA ALA A 302 -0.11 -3.58 26.42
C ALA A 302 0.79 -2.34 26.48
N ALA A 303 0.70 -1.42 25.51
CA ALA A 303 1.37 -0.12 25.57
C ALA A 303 0.85 0.74 26.74
N LEU A 304 -0.47 0.84 26.94
CA LEU A 304 -1.05 1.56 28.08
C LEU A 304 -0.62 0.95 29.42
N GLU A 305 -0.63 -0.38 29.53
CA GLU A 305 -0.21 -1.11 30.73
C GLU A 305 1.28 -0.96 31.03
N LYS A 306 2.13 -0.88 29.99
CA LYS A 306 3.58 -0.65 30.12
C LYS A 306 3.89 0.75 30.68
N PHE A 307 2.98 1.71 30.49
CA PHE A 307 3.11 3.08 31.00
C PHE A 307 2.00 3.43 32.00
N PRO A 308 1.95 2.77 33.17
CA PRO A 308 0.83 2.91 34.10
C PRO A 308 0.76 4.32 34.70
N GLY A 309 -0.46 4.73 35.05
CA GLY A 309 -0.73 6.01 35.71
C GLY A 309 -0.70 7.24 34.82
N ILE A 310 -0.60 7.06 33.49
CA ILE A 310 -0.86 8.15 32.55
C ILE A 310 -2.36 8.46 32.49
N ARG A 311 -2.68 9.73 32.22
CA ARG A 311 -4.03 10.22 31.94
C ARG A 311 -3.93 10.94 30.62
N LEU A 312 -4.52 10.35 29.59
CA LEU A 312 -4.55 10.92 28.26
C LEU A 312 -5.94 11.47 28.01
N ASP A 313 -5.98 12.60 27.30
CA ASP A 313 -7.22 13.01 26.68
C ASP A 313 -7.60 11.97 25.60
N PRO A 314 -8.86 11.48 25.57
CA PRO A 314 -9.27 10.48 24.59
C PRO A 314 -9.11 10.90 23.14
N GLU A 315 -9.27 12.18 22.81
CA GLU A 315 -9.10 12.67 21.44
C GLU A 315 -7.63 12.66 21.04
N ALA A 316 -6.74 13.17 21.89
CA ALA A 316 -5.29 13.10 21.66
C ALA A 316 -4.76 11.66 21.60
N PHE A 317 -5.38 10.74 22.35
CA PHE A 317 -5.05 9.31 22.28
C PHE A 317 -5.45 8.73 20.92
N VAL A 318 -6.67 8.98 20.45
CA VAL A 318 -7.15 8.51 19.14
C VAL A 318 -6.30 9.08 18.00
N GLU A 319 -5.93 10.36 18.05
CA GLU A 319 -5.06 10.98 17.04
C GLU A 319 -3.65 10.36 16.98
N ALA A 320 -3.21 9.73 18.07
CA ALA A 320 -1.93 9.04 18.11
C ALA A 320 -2.02 7.59 17.58
N LEU A 321 -3.21 7.09 17.21
CA LEU A 321 -3.41 5.76 16.66
C LEU A 321 -3.42 5.74 15.13
N ASP A 322 -3.01 4.62 14.53
CA ASP A 322 -3.11 4.43 13.08
C ASP A 322 -4.56 4.13 12.67
N PRO A 323 -5.04 4.59 11.50
CA PRO A 323 -6.36 4.23 10.99
C PRO A 323 -6.48 2.72 10.71
N LEU A 324 -7.65 2.14 10.97
CA LEU A 324 -7.92 0.74 10.70
C LEU A 324 -8.03 0.50 9.18
N GLN A 325 -7.09 -0.28 8.63
CA GLN A 325 -7.05 -0.55 7.19
C GLN A 325 -7.97 -1.72 6.78
N PRO A 326 -8.56 -1.73 5.59
CA PRO A 326 -9.20 -2.93 5.07
C PRO A 326 -8.18 -4.06 4.86
N ARG A 327 -8.68 -5.31 4.90
CA ARG A 327 -7.91 -6.52 4.62
C ARG A 327 -8.44 -7.16 3.35
N VAL A 328 -7.56 -7.32 2.38
CA VAL A 328 -7.84 -7.82 1.03
C VAL A 328 -7.56 -9.32 0.94
N TYR A 329 -8.45 -10.06 0.29
CA TYR A 329 -8.38 -11.50 0.10
C TYR A 329 -8.57 -11.83 -1.39
N SER A 330 -7.82 -12.81 -1.90
CA SER A 330 -7.98 -13.38 -3.24
C SER A 330 -9.15 -14.34 -3.34
#